data_AF-A0A661VE28-F1
#
_entry.id   AF-A0A661VE28-F1
#
_cell.length_a   1.000
_cell.length_b   1.000
_cell.length_c   1.000
_cell.angle_alpha   90.00
_cell.angle_beta   90.00
_cell.angle_gamma   90.00
#
_symmetry.space_group_name_H-M   'P 1'
#
loop_
_entity.id
_entity.type
_entity.pdbx_description
1 polymer ?
#
loop_
_entity_poly.entity_id
_entity_poly.type
_entity_poly.pdbx_seq_one_letter_code
_entity_poly.pdbx_strand_id
1 'polypeptide(L)' 'MKRLVQGNEAVFLGALKAGANFFAGYPISPSSEILVLAAEHAVRDPGFKFIQSEDELAAANAIIG' A
#
# COMPACT_ATOMS: atom_id res chain seq x y z
N MET A 1 -21.67 8.34 9.21
CA MET A 1 -21.74 6.95 9.71
C MET A 1 -20.33 6.45 10.00
N LYS A 2 -20.14 5.67 11.07
CA LYS A 2 -18.86 4.96 11.30
C LYS A 2 -18.84 3.71 10.40
N ARG A 3 -17.73 3.48 9.69
CA ARG A 3 -17.52 2.31 8.84
C ARG A 3 -16.73 1.25 9.62
N LEU A 4 -17.18 0.00 9.60
CA LEU A 4 -16.36 -1.13 10.02
C LEU A 4 -15.38 -1.45 8.89
N VAL A 5 -14.08 -1.49 9.21
CA VAL A 5 -13.00 -1.74 8.25
C VAL A 5 -12.08 -2.81 8.79
N GLN A 6 -11.43 -3.56 7.90
CA GLN A 6 -10.37 -4.49 8.27
C GLN A 6 -9.12 -3.71 8.72
N GLY A 7 -8.24 -4.34 9.50
CA GLY A 7 -7.01 -3.70 10.00
C GLY A 7 -6.10 -3.23 8.86
N ASN A 8 -5.87 -4.08 7.86
CA ASN A 8 -5.09 -3.74 6.67
C ASN A 8 -5.68 -2.55 5.89
N GLU A 9 -7.00 -2.53 5.71
CA GLU A 9 -7.71 -1.43 5.07
C GLU A 9 -7.56 -0.13 5.89
N ALA A 10 -7.67 -0.20 7.21
CA ALA A 10 -7.51 0.95 8.08
C ALA A 10 -6.11 1.56 8.00
N VAL A 11 -5.06 0.72 7.96
CA VAL A 11 -3.67 1.16 7.80
C VAL A 11 -3.46 1.84 6.46
N PHE A 12 -3.94 1.22 5.38
CA PHE A 12 -3.81 1.79 4.03
C PHE A 12 -4.50 3.15 3.91
N LEU A 13 -5.76 3.24 4.37
CA LEU A 13 -6.51 4.51 4.39
C LEU A 13 -5.83 5.58 5.26
N GLY A 14 -5.22 5.16 6.37
CA GLY A 14 -4.43 6.03 7.23
C GLY A 14 -3.21 6.61 6.51
N ALA A 15 -2.47 5.79 5.78
CA ALA A 15 -1.31 6.21 4.99
C ALA A 15 -1.72 7.20 3.89
N LEU A 16 -2.79 6.91 3.14
CA LEU A 16 -3.32 7.83 2.13
C LEU A 16 -3.73 9.17 2.75
N LYS A 17 -4.41 9.14 3.91
CA LYS A 17 -4.79 10.35 4.63
C LYS A 17 -3.59 11.16 5.14
N ALA A 18 -2.46 10.49 5.42
CA ALA A 18 -1.21 11.15 5.79
C ALA A 18 -0.44 11.72 4.58
N GLY A 19 -0.91 11.51 3.35
CA GLY A 19 -0.29 12.03 2.13
C GLY A 19 0.67 11.07 1.45
N ALA A 20 0.65 9.77 1.80
CA ALA A 20 1.42 8.77 1.08
C ALA A 20 0.97 8.70 -0.38
N ASN A 21 1.92 8.84 -1.30
CA ASN A 21 1.71 8.80 -2.76
C ASN A 21 2.54 7.70 -3.44
N PHE A 22 3.22 6.87 -2.65
CA PHE A 22 4.02 5.75 -3.13
C PHE A 22 3.83 4.54 -2.22
N PHE A 23 3.75 3.36 -2.82
CA PHE A 23 3.76 2.08 -2.14
C PHE A 23 4.75 1.14 -2.82
N ALA A 24 5.63 0.53 -2.03
CA ALA A 24 6.41 -0.64 -2.42
C ALA A 24 6.16 -1.77 -1.44
N GLY A 25 6.04 -2.99 -1.94
CA GLY A 25 5.80 -4.15 -1.09
C GLY A 25 6.05 -5.48 -1.77
N TYR A 26 6.32 -6.49 -0.96
CA TYR A 26 6.39 -7.89 -1.35
C TYR A 26 5.20 -8.65 -0.73
N PRO A 27 4.51 -9.54 -1.49
CA PRO A 27 3.35 -10.25 -0.97
C PRO A 27 3.76 -11.27 0.10
N ILE A 28 3.31 -11.04 1.33
CA ILE A 28 3.43 -11.97 2.46
C ILE A 28 2.17 -11.90 3.34
N SER A 29 1.64 -13.04 3.74
CA SER A 29 0.49 -13.08 4.67
C SER A 29 0.91 -12.62 6.06
N PRO A 30 0.12 -11.79 6.77
CA PRO A 30 -1.23 -11.30 6.42
C PRO A 30 -1.26 -9.93 5.72
N SER A 31 -0.14 -9.32 5.36
CA SER A 31 -0.07 -7.95 4.83
C SER A 31 -0.36 -7.81 3.34
N SER A 32 -0.46 -8.92 2.59
CA SER A 32 -0.75 -8.90 1.15
C SER A 32 -2.02 -8.14 0.77
N GLU A 33 -3.01 -8.02 1.65
CA GLU A 33 -4.21 -7.22 1.38
C GLU A 33 -3.90 -5.74 1.19
N ILE A 34 -2.93 -5.17 1.92
CA ILE A 34 -2.50 -3.78 1.75
C ILE A 34 -1.93 -3.58 0.34
N LEU A 35 -1.15 -4.54 -0.15
CA LEU A 35 -0.59 -4.52 -1.49
C LEU A 35 -1.70 -4.53 -2.56
N VAL A 36 -2.74 -5.36 -2.39
CA VAL A 36 -3.88 -5.39 -3.31
C VAL A 36 -4.64 -4.06 -3.29
N LEU A 37 -4.92 -3.49 -2.10
CA LEU A 37 -5.57 -2.19 -1.97
C LEU A 37 -4.74 -1.07 -2.63
N ALA A 38 -3.42 -1.09 -2.47
CA ALA A 38 -2.51 -0.14 -3.10
C ALA A 38 -2.50 -0.27 -4.63
N ALA A 39 -2.51 -1.49 -5.17
CA ALA A 39 -2.60 -1.74 -6.61
C ALA A 39 -3.93 -1.23 -7.19
N GLU A 40 -5.05 -1.53 -6.54
CA GLU A 40 -6.38 -1.03 -6.94
C GLU A 40 -6.48 0.49 -6.88
N HIS A 41 -5.85 1.10 -5.88
CA HIS A 41 -5.81 2.56 -5.73
C HIS A 41 -4.96 3.21 -6.84
N ALA A 42 -3.79 2.63 -7.16
CA ALA A 42 -2.90 3.12 -8.22
C ALA A 42 -3.56 3.12 -9.60
N VAL A 43 -4.47 2.16 -9.88
CA VAL A 43 -5.25 2.15 -11.12
C VAL A 43 -6.21 3.35 -11.20
N ARG A 44 -6.68 3.87 -10.06
CA ARG A 44 -7.64 4.97 -9.97
C ARG A 44 -6.96 6.34 -9.84
N ASP A 45 -5.77 6.39 -9.25
CA ASP A 45 -5.01 7.62 -9.02
C ASP A 45 -3.63 7.57 -9.71
N PRO A 46 -3.45 8.24 -10.86
CA PRO A 46 -2.17 8.31 -11.56
C PRO A 46 -1.03 8.97 -10.75
N GLY A 47 -1.37 9.76 -9.73
CA GLY A 47 -0.44 10.40 -8.80
C GLY A 47 0.10 9.44 -7.74
N PHE A 48 -0.57 8.31 -7.52
CA PHE A 48 -0.11 7.26 -6.61
C PHE A 48 0.75 6.25 -7.36
N LYS A 49 1.99 6.09 -6.93
CA LYS A 49 2.94 5.13 -7.51
C LYS A 49 2.91 3.82 -6.73
N PHE A 50 2.94 2.70 -7.45
CA PHE A 50 2.86 1.37 -6.87
C PHE A 50 3.91 0.47 -7.50
N ILE A 51 4.63 -0.28 -6.66
CA ILE A 51 5.52 -1.35 -7.09
C ILE A 51 5.32 -2.60 -6.23
N GLN A 52 5.11 -3.74 -6.89
CA GLN A 52 5.32 -5.04 -6.28
C GLN A 52 6.79 -5.42 -6.48
N SER A 53 7.54 -5.50 -5.39
CA SER A 53 8.96 -5.82 -5.41
C SER A 53 9.20 -7.34 -5.47
N GLU A 54 10.44 -7.73 -5.72
CA GLU A 54 10.92 -9.11 -5.78
C GLU A 54 11.15 -9.74 -4.40
N ASP A 55 11.46 -8.92 -3.39
CA ASP A 55 11.64 -9.30 -1.98
C ASP A 55 11.40 -8.10 -1.05
N GLU A 56 11.40 -8.35 0.26
CA GLU A 56 11.17 -7.32 1.29
C GLU A 56 12.29 -6.27 1.35
N LEU A 57 13.53 -6.62 0.99
CA LEU A 57 14.67 -5.69 1.02
C LEU A 57 14.58 -4.70 -0.14
N ALA A 58 14.22 -5.16 -1.33
CA ALA A 58 13.96 -4.32 -2.48
C ALA A 58 12.78 -3.37 -2.22
N ALA A 59 11.70 -3.85 -1.59
CA ALA A 59 10.59 -3.00 -1.18
C ALA A 59 11.01 -1.91 -0.19
N ALA A 60 11.76 -2.27 0.85
CA ALA A 60 12.25 -1.32 1.85
C ALA A 60 13.18 -0.25 1.24
N ASN A 61 14.12 -0.67 0.40
CA ASN A 61 15.04 0.26 -0.28
C ASN A 61 14.30 1.18 -1.27
N ALA A 62 13.28 0.68 -1.98
CA ALA A 62 12.46 1.49 -2.86
C ALA A 62 11.68 2.58 -2.11
N ILE A 63 11.20 2.30 -0.89
CA ILE A 63 10.54 3.29 -0.02
C ILE A 63 11.53 4.36 0.45
N ILE A 64 12.77 3.98 0.75
CA ILE A 64 13.80 4.91 1.21
C ILE A 64 14.20 5.88 0.10
N GLY A 65 14.43 5.37 -1.13
CA GLY A 65 14.73 6.18 -2.31
C GLY A 65 16.10 6.85 -2.28
#